data_AF-A0A821QQC8-F1
#
_entry.id   AF-A0A821QQC8-F1
#
_cell.length_a   1.000
_cell.length_b   1.000
_cell.length_c   1.000
_cell.angle_alpha   90.00
_cell.angle_beta   90.00
_cell.angle_gamma   90.00
#
_symmetry.space_group_name_H-M   'P 1'
#
loop_
_entity.id
_entity.type
_entity.pdbx_description
1 polymer ?
#
loop_
_entity_poly.entity_id
_entity_poly.type
_entity_poly.pdbx_seq_one_letter_code
_entity_poly.pdbx_strand_id
1 'polypeptide(L)' 'MDELQKLKVKNIPVCTFYLEDGAKNNFQISAKETSGRCERLDINSSQGAESLTHFVTEEILRKTAGDQGNAVVELYRR' A
#
# COMPACT_ATOMS: atom_id res chain seq x y z
N MET A 1 -17.67 -9.79 14.08
CA MET A 1 -17.25 -9.15 12.82
C MET A 1 -15.75 -9.00 12.84
N ASP A 2 -15.08 -9.55 11.83
CA ASP A 2 -13.66 -9.35 11.56
C ASP A 2 -13.37 -7.88 11.27
N GLU A 3 -12.23 -7.35 11.74
CA GLU A 3 -11.83 -5.95 11.54
C GLU A 3 -11.62 -5.63 10.06
N LEU A 4 -11.09 -6.59 9.28
CA LEU A 4 -10.86 -6.42 7.85
C LEU A 4 -12.16 -6.10 7.09
N GLN A 5 -13.27 -6.74 7.49
CA GLN A 5 -14.59 -6.47 6.91
C GLN A 5 -15.08 -5.06 7.23
N LYS A 6 -14.78 -4.53 8.43
CA LYS A 6 -15.15 -3.15 8.78
C LYS A 6 -14.36 -2.14 7.93
N LEU A 7 -13.06 -2.38 7.73
CA LEU A 7 -12.21 -1.54 6.88
C LEU A 7 -12.71 -1.53 5.43
N LYS A 8 -13.07 -2.70 4.91
CA LYS A 8 -13.67 -2.84 3.58
C LYS A 8 -14.97 -2.04 3.43
N VAL A 9 -15.90 -2.16 4.37
CA VAL A 9 -17.18 -1.41 4.35
C VAL A 9 -16.95 0.11 4.39
N LYS A 10 -15.90 0.56 5.06
CA LYS A 10 -15.52 1.98 5.14
C LYS A 10 -14.64 2.46 3.98
N ASN A 11 -14.36 1.61 2.98
CA ASN A 11 -13.44 1.90 1.88
C ASN A 11 -12.05 2.37 2.37
N ILE A 12 -11.57 1.80 3.48
CA ILE A 12 -10.24 2.08 4.03
C ILE A 12 -9.27 1.03 3.46
N PRO A 13 -8.33 1.40 2.58
CA PRO A 13 -7.36 0.47 2.02
C PRO A 13 -6.34 0.04 3.08
N VAL A 14 -5.98 -1.24 3.08
CA VAL A 14 -4.91 -1.79 3.92
C VAL A 14 -3.68 -2.05 3.05
N CYS A 15 -2.62 -1.28 3.27
CA CYS A 15 -1.33 -1.54 2.66
C CYS A 15 -0.46 -2.38 3.59
N THR A 16 0.07 -3.49 3.10
CA THR A 16 0.87 -4.46 3.87
C THR A 16 2.26 -4.61 3.29
N PHE A 17 3.24 -4.89 4.14
CA PHE A 17 4.63 -5.14 3.77
C PHE A 17 5.13 -6.38 4.49
N TYR A 18 5.78 -7.30 3.77
CA TYR A 18 6.35 -8.50 4.36
C TYR A 18 7.86 -8.59 4.13
N LEU A 19 8.58 -9.10 5.13
CA LEU A 19 10.03 -9.36 5.04
C LEU A 19 10.31 -10.77 4.48
N GLU A 20 9.53 -11.73 4.99
CA GLU A 20 9.64 -13.15 4.68
C GLU A 20 8.32 -13.71 4.15
N ASP A 21 8.39 -14.77 3.33
CA ASP A 21 7.23 -15.31 2.62
C ASP A 21 6.20 -15.96 3.55
N GLY A 22 6.56 -16.27 4.80
CA GLY A 22 5.67 -16.87 5.79
C GLY A 22 4.40 -16.05 6.08
N ALA A 23 4.47 -14.72 5.96
CA ALA A 23 3.33 -13.81 6.18
C ALA A 23 2.66 -13.34 4.87
N LYS A 24 3.29 -13.62 3.71
CA LYS A 24 2.91 -13.07 2.40
C LYS A 24 1.45 -13.31 2.06
N ASN A 25 0.99 -14.55 2.17
CA ASN A 25 -0.38 -14.92 1.76
C ASN A 25 -1.44 -14.15 2.57
N ASN A 26 -1.27 -14.08 3.88
CA ASN A 26 -2.21 -13.36 4.75
C ASN A 26 -2.22 -11.86 4.41
N PHE A 27 -1.04 -11.26 4.21
CA PHE A 27 -0.92 -9.85 3.85
C PHE A 27 -1.48 -9.52 2.46
N GLN A 28 -1.30 -10.42 1.50
CA GLN A 28 -1.90 -10.29 0.17
C GLN A 28 -3.42 -10.37 0.22
N ILE A 29 -3.99 -11.27 1.04
CA ILE A 29 -5.45 -11.36 1.23
C ILE A 29 -5.98 -10.05 1.82
N SER A 30 -5.40 -9.57 2.93
CA SER A 30 -5.85 -8.34 3.59
C SER A 30 -5.80 -7.11 2.69
N ALA A 31 -4.70 -6.95 1.93
CA ALA A 31 -4.57 -5.84 0.99
C ALA A 31 -5.58 -5.95 -0.15
N LYS A 32 -5.73 -7.14 -0.75
CA LYS A 32 -6.64 -7.36 -1.88
C LYS A 32 -8.10 -7.12 -1.51
N GLU A 33 -8.53 -7.56 -0.31
CA GLU A 33 -9.92 -7.38 0.14
C GLU A 33 -10.34 -5.92 0.31
N THR A 34 -9.37 -5.03 0.56
CA THR A 34 -9.59 -3.61 0.84
C THR A 34 -9.09 -2.70 -0.28
N SER A 35 -8.69 -3.28 -1.42
CA SER A 35 -8.07 -2.54 -2.54
C SER A 35 -6.80 -1.77 -2.15
N GLY A 36 -6.06 -2.26 -1.16
CA GLY A 36 -4.72 -1.80 -0.83
C GLY A 36 -3.62 -2.54 -1.60
N ARG A 37 -2.36 -2.34 -1.19
CA ARG A 37 -1.16 -2.92 -1.82
C ARG A 37 -0.45 -3.89 -0.87
N CYS A 38 0.22 -4.90 -1.40
CA CYS A 38 1.04 -5.83 -0.62
C CYS A 38 2.38 -6.02 -1.32
N GLU A 39 3.48 -5.74 -0.62
CA GLU A 39 4.82 -5.70 -1.22
C GLU A 39 5.86 -6.33 -0.31
N ARG A 40 6.93 -6.88 -0.91
CA ARG A 40 8.09 -7.34 -0.15
C ARG A 40 8.95 -6.14 0.23
N LEU A 41 9.34 -6.06 1.49
CA LEU A 41 10.26 -5.04 1.98
C LEU A 41 11.61 -5.68 2.32
N ASP A 42 12.67 -5.17 1.69
CA ASP A 42 14.04 -5.50 2.08
C ASP A 42 14.59 -4.38 2.96
N ILE A 43 14.62 -4.62 4.27
CA ILE A 43 15.09 -3.64 5.27
C ILE A 43 16.62 -3.52 5.34
N ASN A 44 17.35 -4.48 4.75
CA ASN A 44 18.81 -4.45 4.74
C ASN A 44 19.36 -3.72 3.51
N SER A 45 18.52 -3.48 2.52
CA SER A 45 18.82 -2.64 1.37
C SER A 45 18.54 -1.17 1.68
N SER A 46 19.43 -0.28 1.26
CA SER A 46 19.17 1.16 1.24
C SER A 46 17.91 1.51 0.43
N GLN A 47 17.52 0.66 -0.52
CA GLN A 47 16.32 0.82 -1.36
C GLN A 47 15.02 0.49 -0.61
N GLY A 48 15.08 -0.17 0.55
CA GLY A 48 13.88 -0.52 1.32
C GLY A 48 13.15 0.72 1.84
N ALA A 49 13.90 1.64 2.46
CA ALA A 49 13.37 2.89 2.97
C ALA A 49 12.85 3.80 1.84
N GLU A 50 13.56 3.83 0.71
CA GLU A 50 13.15 4.55 -0.49
C GLU A 50 11.85 3.98 -1.06
N SER A 51 11.76 2.65 -1.22
CA SER A 51 10.55 1.97 -1.68
C SER A 51 9.36 2.32 -0.79
N LEU A 52 9.49 2.15 0.53
CA LEU A 52 8.41 2.48 1.47
C LEU A 52 7.98 3.95 1.36
N THR A 53 8.94 4.86 1.19
CA THR A 53 8.68 6.29 1.00
C THR A 53 7.89 6.54 -0.27
N HIS A 54 8.28 5.94 -1.41
CA HIS A 54 7.52 6.03 -2.65
C HIS A 54 6.12 5.45 -2.49
N PHE A 55 5.96 4.26 -1.91
CA PHE A 55 4.66 3.62 -1.72
C PHE A 55 3.69 4.49 -0.92
N VAL A 56 4.14 5.01 0.22
CA VAL A 56 3.31 5.86 1.09
C VAL A 56 3.01 7.19 0.40
N THR A 57 4.01 7.80 -0.25
CA THR A 57 3.84 9.08 -0.96
C THR A 57 2.85 8.95 -2.11
N GLU A 58 2.97 7.92 -2.93
CA GLU A 58 2.03 7.66 -4.03
C GLU A 58 0.59 7.48 -3.54
N GLU A 59 0.39 6.78 -2.42
CA GLU A 59 -0.96 6.59 -1.86
C GLU A 59 -1.53 7.90 -1.30
N ILE A 60 -0.71 8.71 -0.62
CA ILE A 60 -1.12 10.04 -0.17
C ILE A 60 -1.53 10.88 -1.37
N LEU A 61 -0.68 11.01 -2.39
CA LEU A 61 -0.96 11.81 -3.58
C LEU A 61 -2.23 11.35 -4.29
N ARG A 62 -2.43 10.03 -4.41
CA ARG A 62 -3.64 9.45 -5.01
C ARG A 62 -4.91 9.80 -4.25
N LYS A 63 -4.85 9.90 -2.93
CA LYS A 63 -6.00 10.22 -2.07
C LYS A 63 -6.25 11.72 -1.90
N THR A 64 -5.20 12.54 -1.90
CA THR A 64 -5.32 13.99 -1.65
C THR A 64 -5.63 14.80 -2.90
N ALA A 65 -5.28 14.32 -4.10
CA ALA A 65 -5.48 15.07 -5.34
C ALA A 65 -6.84 14.81 -6.04
N GLY A 66 -7.79 14.15 -5.36
CA GLY A 66 -9.11 13.84 -5.91
C GLY A 66 -9.02 13.08 -7.23
N ASP A 67 -9.77 13.52 -8.24
CA ASP A 67 -9.82 12.88 -9.57
C ASP A 67 -8.47 12.90 -10.32
N GLN A 68 -7.52 13.75 -9.90
CA GLN A 68 -6.18 13.86 -10.49
C GLN A 68 -5.14 12.97 -9.79
N GLY A 69 -5.54 12.13 -8.82
CA GLY A 69 -4.64 11.30 -8.03
C GLY A 69 -3.58 10.54 -8.84
N ASN A 70 -3.99 9.87 -9.91
CA ASN A 70 -3.06 9.12 -10.76
C ASN A 70 -2.12 10.04 -11.56
N ALA A 71 -2.60 11.19 -12.04
CA ALA A 71 -1.76 12.14 -12.76
C ALA A 71 -0.66 12.74 -11.88
N VAL A 72 -0.97 13.03 -10.62
CA VAL A 72 0.00 13.54 -9.64
C VAL A 72 1.03 12.47 -9.26
N VAL A 73 0.62 11.21 -9.13
CA VAL A 73 1.54 10.08 -8.93
C VAL A 73 2.51 9.94 -10.11
N GLU A 74 2.03 10.05 -11.35
CA GLU A 74 2.89 9.98 -12.54
C GLU A 74 3.86 11.16 -12.62
N LEU A 75 3.49 12.34 -12.13
CA LEU A 75 4.41 13.48 -12.01
C LEU A 75 5.48 13.25 -10.94
N TYR A 76 5.12 12.65 -9.80
CA TYR A 76 6.06 12.34 -8.72
C TYR A 76 7.12 11.29 -9.11
N ARG A 77 6.78 10.37 -10.02
CA ARG A 77 7.69 9.32 -10.50
C ARG A 77 8.73 9.81 -11.51
N ARG A 78 8.59 11.03 -12.04
CA ARG A 78 9.51 11.65 -13.00
C ARG A 78 10.69 12.30 -12.29
#